data_AF-A0AAD5AF97-F1
#
_entry.id   AF-A0AAD5AF97-F1
#
_cell.length_a   1.000
_cell.length_b   1.000
_cell.length_c   1.000
_cell.angle_alpha   90.00
_cell.angle_beta   90.00
_cell.angle_gamma   90.00
#
_symmetry.space_group_name_H-M   'P 1'
#
loop_
_entity.id
_entity.type
_entity.pdbx_description
1 polymer ?
#
loop_
_entity_poly.entity_id
_entity_poly.type
_entity_poly.pdbx_seq_one_letter_code
_entity_poly.pdbx_strand_id
1 'polypeptide(L)'
;MNAAAELVALTRACQLSESKVVTIYTDSKSAYGVVHDFAKTWKQRNFKTADGKPIAHFNLIGDLFKAVQLPAKVAKVKVKGHAAGDSEEVQGNTLADKVAKEAAKQPVDLDTIHTNPEISMMSHISNIPDIDLKIHQSQPTEDDIKYWASKQCKSDSAAIIRDVDGKIALPKLALIVLVKHYHGMSHIGIAKVIQAINALYCIADVAKTRGGK
;
A
#
# COMPACT_ATOMS: atom_id res chain seq x y z
N MET A 1 1.60 8.93 -19.66
CA MET A 1 1.59 7.80 -18.71
C MET A 1 0.73 8.17 -17.51
N ASN A 2 0.19 7.18 -16.81
CA ASN A 2 -0.53 7.36 -15.55
C ASN A 2 0.51 7.60 -14.42
N ALA A 3 0.33 8.62 -13.59
CA ALA A 3 1.26 8.99 -12.52
C ALA A 3 1.58 7.82 -11.56
N ALA A 4 0.66 6.87 -11.38
CA ALA A 4 0.89 5.67 -10.60
C ALA A 4 1.97 4.75 -11.20
N ALA A 5 1.96 4.54 -12.53
CA ALA A 5 2.92 3.69 -13.21
C ALA A 5 4.35 4.27 -13.14
N GLU A 6 4.45 5.59 -13.23
CA GLU A 6 5.71 6.33 -13.13
C GLU A 6 6.34 6.19 -11.72
N LEU A 7 5.51 6.25 -10.66
CA LEU A 7 5.95 6.01 -9.29
C LEU A 7 6.42 4.56 -9.09
N VAL A 8 5.66 3.58 -9.60
CA VAL A 8 6.03 2.16 -9.52
C VAL A 8 7.36 1.89 -10.23
N ALA A 9 7.55 2.45 -11.43
CA ALA A 9 8.79 2.31 -12.18
C ALA A 9 10.00 2.86 -11.41
N LEU A 10 9.86 4.06 -10.84
CA LEU A 10 10.92 4.68 -10.04
C LEU A 10 11.22 3.89 -8.75
N THR A 11 10.20 3.45 -8.04
CA THR A 11 10.35 2.58 -6.86
C THR A 11 11.12 1.32 -7.22
N ARG A 12 10.77 0.67 -8.33
CA ARG A 12 11.43 -0.55 -8.78
C ARG A 12 12.89 -0.31 -9.18
N ALA A 13 13.18 0.80 -9.85
CA ALA A 13 14.56 1.16 -10.21
C ALA A 13 15.45 1.34 -8.96
N CYS A 14 14.93 1.98 -7.91
CA CYS A 14 15.64 2.14 -6.65
C CYS A 14 15.89 0.79 -5.94
N GLN A 15 14.89 -0.10 -5.90
CA GLN A 15 15.04 -1.44 -5.31
C GLN A 15 16.12 -2.27 -6.03
N LEU A 16 16.13 -2.27 -7.37
CA LEU A 16 17.13 -2.98 -8.17
C LEU A 16 18.55 -2.40 -8.03
N SER A 17 18.64 -1.18 -7.50
CA SER A 17 19.88 -0.44 -7.29
C SER A 17 20.33 -0.44 -5.83
N GLU A 18 19.80 -1.35 -5.00
CA GLU A 18 20.20 -1.48 -3.60
C GLU A 18 21.72 -1.58 -3.46
N SER A 19 22.27 -0.81 -2.52
CA SER A 19 23.71 -0.70 -2.24
C SER A 19 24.59 -0.17 -3.39
N LYS A 20 24.00 0.30 -4.49
CA LYS A 20 24.75 0.87 -5.65
C LYS A 20 24.70 2.40 -5.65
N VAL A 21 25.66 3.00 -6.34
CA VAL A 21 25.62 4.42 -6.74
C VAL A 21 24.96 4.49 -8.11
N VAL A 22 23.81 5.16 -8.22
CA VAL A 22 23.00 5.18 -9.45
C VAL A 22 22.50 6.58 -9.79
N THR A 23 22.41 6.88 -11.08
CA THR A 23 21.69 8.04 -11.61
C THR A 23 20.45 7.55 -12.36
N ILE A 24 19.27 8.00 -11.94
CA ILE A 24 17.99 7.64 -12.55
C ILE A 24 17.47 8.83 -13.36
N TYR A 25 17.34 8.64 -14.67
CA TYR A 25 16.78 9.61 -15.59
C TYR A 25 15.28 9.38 -15.73
N THR A 26 14.49 10.45 -15.67
CA THR A 26 13.03 10.38 -15.82
C THR A 26 12.49 11.61 -16.51
N ASP A 27 11.63 11.44 -17.52
CA ASP A 27 10.88 12.52 -18.14
C ASP A 27 9.57 12.86 -17.38
N SER A 28 9.19 12.01 -16.43
CA SER A 28 8.00 12.20 -15.61
C SER A 28 8.13 13.42 -14.71
N LYS A 29 7.27 14.42 -14.97
CA LYS A 29 7.09 15.58 -14.09
C LYS A 29 6.61 15.16 -12.69
N SER A 30 5.77 14.13 -12.61
CA SER A 30 5.16 13.65 -11.37
C SER A 30 6.18 12.95 -10.48
N ALA A 31 6.89 11.96 -11.02
CA ALA A 31 7.93 11.23 -10.30
C ALA A 31 9.08 12.15 -9.90
N TYR A 32 9.40 13.17 -10.72
CA TYR A 32 10.38 14.19 -10.37
C TYR A 32 9.97 15.00 -9.13
N GLY A 33 8.78 15.63 -9.17
CA GLY A 33 8.30 16.53 -8.13
C GLY A 33 7.97 15.85 -6.79
N VAL A 34 7.45 14.62 -6.80
CA VAL A 34 7.11 13.88 -5.56
C VAL A 34 8.32 13.72 -4.61
N VAL A 35 9.50 13.45 -5.16
CA VAL A 35 10.71 13.23 -4.34
C VAL A 35 11.38 14.55 -3.96
N HIS A 36 11.42 15.54 -4.86
CA HIS A 36 12.16 16.79 -4.62
C HIS A 36 11.35 17.86 -3.91
N ASP A 37 10.09 18.07 -4.29
CA ASP A 37 9.32 19.23 -3.88
C ASP A 37 8.41 18.93 -2.68
N PHE A 38 7.95 17.68 -2.55
CA PHE A 38 6.86 17.35 -1.65
C PHE A 38 7.20 16.34 -0.54
N ALA A 39 8.34 15.66 -0.63
CA ALA A 39 8.70 14.63 0.35
C ALA A 39 8.79 15.13 1.79
N LYS A 40 9.43 16.29 1.99
CA LYS A 40 9.56 16.92 3.31
C LYS A 40 8.20 17.40 3.82
N THR A 41 7.43 18.07 2.97
CA THR A 41 6.14 18.69 3.31
C THR A 41 5.06 17.65 3.63
N TRP A 42 4.98 16.56 2.85
CA TRP A 42 3.97 15.51 3.10
C TRP A 42 4.34 14.61 4.27
N LYS A 43 5.64 14.33 4.50
CA LYS A 43 6.08 13.67 5.73
C LYS A 43 5.72 14.48 6.98
N GLN A 44 5.88 15.81 6.92
CA GLN A 44 5.49 16.71 8.01
C GLN A 44 3.96 16.80 8.22
N ARG A 45 3.16 16.55 7.17
CA ARG A 45 1.69 16.59 7.21
C ARG A 45 1.03 15.21 7.31
N ASN A 46 1.80 14.16 7.62
CA ASN A 46 1.31 12.77 7.65
C ASN A 46 0.54 12.38 6.38
N PHE A 47 1.01 12.82 5.21
CA PHE A 47 0.43 12.52 3.89
C PHE A 47 -1.03 12.97 3.73
N LYS A 48 -1.40 14.09 4.36
CA LYS A 48 -2.72 14.72 4.25
C LYS A 48 -2.68 16.04 3.48
N THR A 49 -3.74 16.33 2.74
CA THR A 49 -4.01 17.63 2.11
C THR A 49 -4.38 18.66 3.19
N ALA A 50 -4.45 19.95 2.81
CA ALA A 50 -4.86 21.02 3.74
C ALA A 50 -6.27 20.78 4.32
N ASP A 51 -7.13 20.10 3.57
CA ASP A 51 -8.50 19.74 3.97
C ASP A 51 -8.56 18.42 4.78
N GLY A 52 -7.42 17.87 5.18
CA GLY A 52 -7.31 16.68 6.03
C GLY A 52 -7.49 15.33 5.31
N LYS A 53 -7.76 15.32 4.00
CA LYS A 53 -7.89 14.08 3.21
C LYS A 53 -6.52 13.46 2.89
N PRO A 54 -6.39 12.13 2.78
CA PRO A 54 -5.16 11.51 2.29
C PRO A 54 -4.78 12.02 0.90
N ILE A 55 -3.49 12.20 0.64
CA ILE A 55 -3.02 12.52 -0.71
C ILE A 55 -3.25 11.32 -1.64
N ALA A 56 -3.59 11.59 -2.91
CA ALA A 56 -3.72 10.53 -3.91
C ALA A 56 -2.42 9.71 -4.02
N HIS A 57 -2.53 8.39 -4.15
CA HIS A 57 -1.41 7.45 -4.27
C HIS A 57 -0.41 7.48 -3.08
N PHE A 58 -0.86 7.82 -1.86
CA PHE A 58 0.01 7.92 -0.68
C PHE A 58 0.84 6.65 -0.43
N ASN A 59 0.28 5.48 -0.73
CA ASN A 59 0.93 4.18 -0.61
C ASN A 59 2.13 4.05 -1.55
N LEU A 60 1.95 4.35 -2.85
CA LEU A 60 3.02 4.34 -3.84
C LEU A 60 4.12 5.35 -3.50
N ILE A 61 3.74 6.49 -2.93
CA ILE A 61 4.67 7.52 -2.46
C ILE A 61 5.45 7.03 -1.22
N GLY A 62 4.77 6.36 -0.28
CA GLY A 62 5.40 5.75 0.89
C GLY A 62 6.42 4.67 0.51
N ASP A 63 6.06 3.80 -0.45
CA ASP A 63 6.94 2.76 -0.97
C ASP A 63 8.16 3.35 -1.69
N LEU A 64 7.95 4.42 -2.47
CA LEU A 64 9.04 5.16 -3.11
C LEU A 64 10.00 5.75 -2.07
N PHE A 65 9.49 6.29 -0.95
CA PHE A 65 10.36 6.82 0.11
C PHE A 65 11.17 5.76 0.83
N LYS A 66 10.66 4.55 0.97
CA LYS A 66 11.48 3.43 1.47
C LYS A 66 12.53 3.04 0.44
N ALA A 67 12.11 2.88 -0.82
CA ALA A 67 12.99 2.41 -1.88
C ALA A 67 14.15 3.36 -2.20
N VAL A 68 13.94 4.68 -2.16
CA VAL A 68 14.98 5.67 -2.46
C VAL A 68 16.14 5.65 -1.45
N GLN A 69 15.95 5.03 -0.28
CA GLN A 69 17.01 4.85 0.72
C GLN A 69 17.84 3.58 0.49
N LEU A 70 17.44 2.69 -0.42
CA LEU A 70 18.14 1.43 -0.68
C LEU A 70 19.45 1.60 -1.45
N PRO A 71 19.55 2.47 -2.49
CA PRO A 71 20.83 2.73 -3.14
C PRO A 71 21.82 3.41 -2.18
N ALA A 72 23.11 3.11 -2.32
CA ALA A 72 24.15 3.77 -1.54
C ALA A 72 24.22 5.28 -1.83
N LYS A 73 24.00 5.67 -3.09
CA LYS A 73 23.74 7.06 -3.52
C LYS A 73 22.81 7.03 -4.71
N VAL A 74 21.84 7.92 -4.73
CA VAL A 74 20.93 8.08 -5.87
C VAL A 74 20.87 9.53 -6.30
N ALA A 75 21.18 9.78 -7.58
CA ALA A 75 20.86 11.03 -8.25
C ALA A 75 19.63 10.79 -9.13
N LYS A 76 18.71 11.75 -9.16
CA LYS A 76 17.57 11.71 -10.07
C LYS A 76 17.60 12.92 -10.98
N VAL A 77 17.56 12.69 -12.29
CA VAL A 77 17.70 13.74 -13.30
C VAL A 77 16.43 13.81 -14.11
N LYS A 78 15.84 15.00 -14.19
CA LYS A 78 14.71 15.25 -15.08
C LYS A 78 15.23 15.38 -16.50
N VAL A 79 14.70 14.58 -17.42
CA VAL A 79 14.96 14.72 -18.85
C VAL A 79 13.73 15.29 -19.56
N LYS A 80 13.92 15.83 -20.76
CA LYS A 80 12.82 16.33 -21.57
C LYS A 80 12.18 15.14 -22.29
N GLY A 81 10.90 14.91 -22.03
CA GLY A 81 10.15 13.88 -22.75
C GLY A 81 10.15 14.13 -24.25
N HIS A 82 10.33 13.06 -25.02
CA HIS A 82 10.34 13.08 -26.50
C HIS A 82 11.37 14.05 -27.11
N ALA A 83 12.54 14.21 -26.49
CA ALA A 83 13.63 14.97 -27.06
C ALA A 83 14.15 14.31 -28.36
N ALA A 84 14.48 15.12 -29.37
CA ALA A 84 15.13 14.66 -30.60
C ALA A 84 16.65 14.62 -30.40
N GLY A 85 17.30 13.56 -30.88
CA GLY A 85 18.76 13.37 -30.81
C GLY A 85 19.15 11.92 -30.52
N ASP A 86 20.46 11.69 -30.45
CA ASP A 86 21.08 10.36 -30.27
C ASP A 86 21.86 10.21 -28.96
N SER A 87 21.62 11.09 -27.98
CA SER A 87 22.29 10.95 -26.68
C SER A 87 21.81 9.71 -25.94
N GLU A 88 22.65 9.15 -25.07
CA GLU A 88 22.34 7.96 -24.29
C GLU A 88 21.05 8.13 -23.45
N GLU A 89 20.79 9.36 -22.95
CA GLU A 89 19.58 9.67 -22.21
C GLU A 89 18.32 9.62 -23.08
N VAL A 90 18.40 10.09 -24.33
CA VAL A 90 17.27 10.05 -25.28
C VAL A 90 16.96 8.61 -25.68
N GLN A 91 18.01 7.82 -25.94
CA GLN A 91 17.87 6.41 -26.26
C GLN A 91 17.29 5.62 -25.09
N GLY A 92 17.80 5.87 -23.87
CA GLY A 92 17.29 5.27 -22.64
C GLY A 92 15.82 5.61 -22.36
N ASN A 93 15.42 6.89 -22.50
CA ASN A 93 14.03 7.30 -22.32
C ASN A 93 13.11 6.66 -23.37
N THR A 94 13.55 6.59 -24.63
CA THR A 94 12.79 5.97 -25.71
C THR A 94 12.57 4.47 -25.46
N LEU A 95 13.61 3.78 -24.98
CA LEU A 95 13.50 2.37 -24.61
C LEU A 95 12.54 2.16 -23.44
N ALA A 96 12.65 2.98 -22.39
CA ALA A 96 11.74 2.93 -21.24
C ALA A 96 10.28 3.14 -21.65
N ASP A 97 10.01 4.15 -22.49
CA ASP A 97 8.69 4.43 -23.05
C ASP A 97 8.14 3.24 -23.85
N LYS A 98 8.98 2.63 -24.68
CA LYS A 98 8.60 1.47 -25.49
C LYS A 98 8.21 0.29 -24.61
N VAL A 99 9.08 -0.08 -23.66
CA VAL A 99 8.84 -1.19 -22.73
C VAL A 99 7.57 -0.96 -21.91
N ALA A 100 7.34 0.26 -21.44
CA ALA A 100 6.14 0.55 -20.67
C ALA A 100 4.86 0.51 -21.52
N LYS A 101 4.91 0.96 -22.78
CA LYS A 101 3.79 0.82 -23.73
C LYS A 101 3.51 -0.66 -24.04
N GLU A 102 4.54 -1.49 -24.14
CA GLU A 102 4.40 -2.93 -24.33
C GLU A 102 3.80 -3.61 -23.10
N ALA A 103 4.28 -3.28 -21.90
CA ALA A 103 3.74 -3.78 -20.65
C ALA A 103 2.27 -3.39 -20.46
N ALA A 104 1.88 -2.17 -20.82
CA ALA A 104 0.49 -1.72 -20.76
C ALA A 104 -0.47 -2.47 -21.71
N LYS A 105 0.07 -3.10 -22.77
CA LYS A 105 -0.70 -3.91 -23.72
C LYS A 105 -0.81 -5.37 -23.30
N GLN A 106 0.01 -5.83 -22.35
CA GLN A 106 -0.14 -7.19 -21.86
C GLN A 106 -1.47 -7.29 -21.11
N PRO A 107 -2.30 -8.30 -21.40
CA PRO A 107 -3.47 -8.56 -20.60
C PRO A 107 -2.98 -8.83 -19.17
N VAL A 108 -3.28 -7.90 -18.27
CA VAL A 108 -3.27 -8.21 -16.85
C VAL A 108 -4.27 -9.34 -16.72
N ASP A 109 -3.82 -10.51 -16.28
CA ASP A 109 -4.72 -11.61 -15.95
C ASP A 109 -5.56 -11.20 -14.73
N LEU A 110 -6.60 -10.43 -15.02
CA LEU A 110 -7.49 -9.79 -14.05
C LEU A 110 -8.27 -10.84 -13.26
N ASP A 111 -8.35 -12.08 -13.77
CA ASP A 111 -8.95 -13.21 -13.06
C ASP A 111 -8.15 -13.61 -11.82
N THR A 112 -6.83 -13.45 -11.82
CA THR A 112 -6.00 -13.78 -10.65
C THR A 112 -6.08 -12.71 -9.54
N ILE A 113 -6.42 -11.46 -9.87
CA ILE A 113 -6.50 -10.35 -8.90
C ILE A 113 -7.94 -10.13 -8.38
N HIS A 114 -8.98 -10.43 -9.17
CA HIS A 114 -10.38 -10.26 -8.75
C HIS A 114 -11.02 -11.47 -8.05
N THR A 115 -10.43 -12.67 -8.12
CA THR A 115 -11.07 -13.88 -7.56
C THR A 115 -10.56 -14.31 -6.19
N ASN A 116 -9.42 -13.79 -5.72
CA ASN A 116 -8.91 -14.07 -4.38
C ASN A 116 -9.17 -12.87 -3.42
N PRO A 117 -10.18 -12.96 -2.54
CA PRO A 117 -10.46 -11.90 -1.58
C PRO A 117 -9.30 -11.55 -0.68
N GLU A 118 -8.42 -12.50 -0.35
CA GLU A 118 -7.27 -12.25 0.51
C GLU A 118 -6.29 -11.28 -0.17
N ILE A 119 -6.07 -11.38 -1.48
CA ILE A 119 -5.13 -10.51 -2.21
C ILE A 119 -5.68 -9.08 -2.33
N SER A 120 -6.94 -8.93 -2.72
CA SER A 120 -7.61 -7.62 -2.82
C SER A 120 -7.67 -6.92 -1.45
N MET A 121 -7.96 -7.69 -0.42
CA MET A 121 -8.09 -7.20 0.94
C MET A 121 -6.73 -6.90 1.59
N MET A 122 -5.70 -7.70 1.32
CA MET A 122 -4.34 -7.45 1.80
C MET A 122 -3.76 -6.19 1.15
N SER A 123 -4.02 -5.96 -0.14
CA SER A 123 -3.71 -4.69 -0.81
C SER A 123 -4.42 -3.52 -0.14
N HIS A 124 -5.71 -3.64 0.17
CA HIS A 124 -6.45 -2.59 0.88
C HIS A 124 -5.88 -2.34 2.28
N ILE A 125 -5.53 -3.38 3.05
CA ILE A 125 -4.95 -3.29 4.40
C ILE A 125 -3.61 -2.56 4.39
N SER A 126 -2.72 -2.88 3.43
CA SER A 126 -1.44 -2.19 3.28
C SER A 126 -1.59 -0.69 2.99
N ASN A 127 -2.78 -0.27 2.57
CA ASN A 127 -3.12 1.12 2.27
C ASN A 127 -3.95 1.79 3.39
N ILE A 128 -4.26 1.11 4.50
CA ILE A 128 -4.95 1.75 5.64
C ILE A 128 -3.92 2.57 6.42
N PRO A 129 -4.13 3.88 6.63
CA PRO A 129 -3.26 4.69 7.47
C PRO A 129 -3.18 4.16 8.91
N ASP A 130 -1.98 4.13 9.49
CA ASP A 130 -1.75 3.68 10.88
C ASP A 130 -2.63 4.40 11.91
N ILE A 131 -2.98 5.67 11.64
CA ILE A 131 -3.85 6.46 12.52
C ILE A 131 -5.27 5.89 12.58
N ASP A 132 -5.80 5.37 11.47
CA ASP A 132 -7.13 4.80 11.43
C ASP A 132 -7.16 3.47 12.17
N LEU A 133 -6.08 2.67 12.03
CA LEU A 133 -5.89 1.45 12.83
C LEU A 133 -5.83 1.76 14.32
N LYS A 134 -5.08 2.80 14.71
CA LYS A 134 -4.98 3.24 16.11
C LYS A 134 -6.30 3.80 16.66
N ILE A 135 -7.08 4.52 15.85
CA ILE A 135 -8.41 5.00 16.25
C ILE A 135 -9.35 3.81 16.48
N HIS A 136 -9.30 2.80 15.63
CA HIS A 136 -10.08 1.58 15.86
C HIS A 136 -9.58 0.80 17.09
N GLN A 137 -8.28 0.78 17.35
CA GLN A 137 -7.68 0.10 18.52
C GLN A 137 -7.84 0.85 19.84
N SER A 138 -8.22 2.14 19.82
CA SER A 138 -8.35 2.95 21.03
C SER A 138 -9.66 2.76 21.79
N GLN A 139 -10.62 2.04 21.21
CA GLN A 139 -11.93 1.78 21.81
C GLN A 139 -12.29 0.28 21.86
N PRO A 140 -11.48 -0.57 22.52
CA PRO A 140 -11.83 -1.96 22.72
C PRO A 140 -12.84 -2.12 23.86
N THR A 141 -13.68 -3.15 23.76
CA THR A 141 -14.45 -3.65 24.91
C THR A 141 -13.57 -4.52 25.81
N GLU A 142 -14.01 -4.80 27.04
CA GLU A 142 -13.30 -5.74 27.92
C GLU A 142 -13.10 -7.12 27.29
N ASP A 143 -14.09 -7.58 26.51
CA ASP A 143 -14.03 -8.87 25.83
C ASP A 143 -13.02 -8.87 24.67
N ASP A 144 -12.86 -7.74 23.97
CA ASP A 144 -11.82 -7.57 22.96
C ASP A 144 -10.43 -7.67 23.61
N ILE A 145 -10.23 -7.00 24.75
CA ILE A 145 -8.96 -7.04 25.48
C ILE A 145 -8.64 -8.47 25.94
N LYS A 146 -9.62 -9.19 26.53
CA LYS A 146 -9.44 -10.59 26.95
C LYS A 146 -9.10 -11.49 25.76
N TYR A 147 -9.77 -11.29 24.62
CA TYR A 147 -9.50 -12.05 23.42
C TYR A 147 -8.09 -11.78 22.87
N TRP A 148 -7.67 -10.52 22.78
CA TRP A 148 -6.33 -10.14 22.33
C TRP A 148 -5.24 -10.70 23.25
N ALA A 149 -5.46 -10.68 24.57
CA ALA A 149 -4.55 -11.31 25.52
C ALA A 149 -4.43 -12.83 25.27
N SER A 150 -5.55 -13.51 25.00
CA SER A 150 -5.54 -14.95 24.67
C SER A 150 -4.82 -15.28 23.36
N LYS A 151 -4.76 -14.32 22.43
CA LYS A 151 -4.04 -14.41 21.14
C LYS A 151 -2.61 -13.85 21.21
N GLN A 152 -2.16 -13.51 22.42
CA GLN A 152 -0.83 -12.95 22.68
C GLN A 152 -0.54 -11.68 21.87
N CYS A 153 -1.57 -10.87 21.62
CA CYS A 153 -1.41 -9.65 20.87
C CYS A 153 -0.54 -8.65 21.62
N LYS A 154 0.39 -8.00 20.91
CA LYS A 154 1.31 -7.00 21.44
C LYS A 154 1.42 -5.81 20.50
N SER A 155 1.80 -4.67 21.08
CA SER A 155 2.09 -3.46 20.32
C SER A 155 3.42 -3.63 19.59
N ASP A 156 3.44 -3.38 18.29
CA ASP A 156 4.66 -3.35 17.48
C ASP A 156 5.42 -2.01 17.62
N SER A 157 6.53 -1.85 16.90
CA SER A 157 7.32 -0.61 16.90
C SER A 157 6.56 0.61 16.37
N ALA A 158 5.46 0.41 15.64
CA ALA A 158 4.58 1.47 15.16
C ALA A 158 3.42 1.75 16.13
N ALA A 159 3.40 1.11 17.31
CA ALA A 159 2.33 1.14 18.29
C ALA A 159 0.98 0.61 17.76
N ILE A 160 1.02 -0.37 16.84
CA ILE A 160 -0.15 -1.09 16.35
C ILE A 160 -0.19 -2.45 17.04
N ILE A 161 -1.37 -2.82 17.55
CA ILE A 161 -1.58 -4.11 18.22
C ILE A 161 -1.71 -5.22 17.17
N ARG A 162 -0.86 -6.25 17.27
CA ARG A 162 -0.85 -7.42 16.37
C ARG A 162 -0.68 -8.72 17.15
N ASP A 163 -1.20 -9.83 16.62
CA ASP A 163 -0.91 -11.16 17.14
C ASP A 163 0.47 -11.69 16.71
N VAL A 164 0.81 -12.90 17.15
CA VAL A 164 2.10 -13.56 16.85
C VAL A 164 2.29 -13.86 15.35
N ASP A 165 1.20 -13.96 14.59
CA ASP A 165 1.20 -14.18 13.15
C ASP A 165 1.22 -12.86 12.36
N GLY A 166 1.23 -11.71 13.04
CA GLY A 166 1.26 -10.37 12.46
C GLY A 166 -0.12 -9.81 12.09
N LYS A 167 -1.21 -10.51 12.41
CA LYS A 167 -2.58 -10.06 12.14
C LYS A 167 -2.94 -8.86 12.99
N ILE A 168 -3.62 -7.90 12.39
CA ILE A 168 -4.00 -6.66 13.08
C ILE A 168 -5.15 -6.96 14.04
N ALA A 169 -4.96 -6.66 15.32
CA ALA A 169 -6.01 -6.77 16.31
C ALA A 169 -7.01 -5.61 16.15
N LEU A 170 -8.29 -5.91 15.98
CA LEU A 170 -9.36 -4.90 15.93
C LEU A 170 -10.54 -5.30 16.82
N PRO A 171 -11.29 -4.32 17.37
CA PRO A 171 -12.47 -4.63 18.17
C PRO A 171 -13.53 -5.35 17.34
N LYS A 172 -14.37 -6.14 18.01
CA LYS A 172 -15.46 -6.89 17.38
C LYS A 172 -16.39 -6.03 16.51
N LEU A 173 -16.61 -4.77 16.88
CA LEU A 173 -17.43 -3.83 16.11
C LEU A 173 -16.85 -3.55 14.70
N ALA A 174 -15.53 -3.61 14.55
CA ALA A 174 -14.87 -3.42 13.25
C ALA A 174 -15.26 -4.51 12.24
N LEU A 175 -15.61 -5.72 12.70
CA LEU A 175 -16.00 -6.82 11.83
C LEU A 175 -17.19 -6.46 10.91
N ILE A 176 -18.20 -5.80 11.46
CA ILE A 176 -19.42 -5.42 10.70
C ILE A 176 -19.06 -4.43 9.59
N VAL A 177 -18.18 -3.48 9.90
CA VAL A 177 -17.72 -2.46 8.95
C VAL A 177 -16.89 -3.13 7.84
N LEU A 178 -15.96 -4.01 8.20
CA LEU A 178 -15.10 -4.72 7.25
C LEU A 178 -15.90 -5.64 6.34
N VAL A 179 -16.84 -6.42 6.88
CA VAL A 179 -17.70 -7.31 6.08
C VAL A 179 -18.50 -6.49 5.07
N LYS A 180 -19.14 -5.39 5.48
CA LYS A 180 -19.92 -4.53 4.58
C LYS A 180 -19.05 -3.90 3.49
N HIS A 181 -17.89 -3.39 3.87
CA HIS A 181 -16.94 -2.74 2.97
C HIS A 181 -16.39 -3.71 1.93
N TYR A 182 -15.85 -4.85 2.36
CA TYR A 182 -15.24 -5.81 1.45
C TYR A 182 -16.26 -6.56 0.62
N HIS A 183 -17.45 -6.88 1.17
CA HIS A 183 -18.53 -7.45 0.37
C HIS A 183 -18.97 -6.51 -0.76
N GLY A 184 -19.07 -5.21 -0.49
CA GLY A 184 -19.37 -4.20 -1.52
C GLY A 184 -18.24 -3.99 -2.53
N MET A 185 -16.99 -4.11 -2.10
CA MET A 185 -15.80 -3.92 -2.95
C MET A 185 -15.51 -5.11 -3.87
N SER A 186 -15.81 -6.33 -3.44
CA SER A 186 -15.39 -7.56 -4.13
C SER A 186 -16.53 -8.37 -4.76
N HIS A 187 -17.80 -8.01 -4.51
CA HIS A 187 -19.00 -8.69 -5.03
C HIS A 187 -19.06 -10.22 -4.79
N ILE A 188 -18.24 -10.74 -3.87
CA ILE A 188 -18.22 -12.16 -3.48
C ILE A 188 -19.09 -12.44 -2.25
N GLY A 189 -19.50 -13.70 -2.07
CA GLY A 189 -20.33 -14.11 -0.94
C GLY A 189 -19.72 -13.80 0.43
N ILE A 190 -20.57 -13.38 1.37
CA ILE A 190 -20.21 -12.95 2.74
C ILE A 190 -19.32 -13.97 3.47
N ALA A 191 -19.54 -15.28 3.26
CA ALA A 191 -18.74 -16.34 3.87
C ALA A 191 -17.25 -16.27 3.47
N LYS A 192 -16.95 -16.01 2.18
CA LYS A 192 -15.57 -15.87 1.70
C LYS A 192 -14.92 -14.58 2.21
N VAL A 193 -15.69 -13.51 2.35
CA VAL A 193 -15.23 -12.26 2.96
C VAL A 193 -14.84 -12.47 4.42
N ILE A 194 -15.67 -13.16 5.20
CA ILE A 194 -15.37 -13.48 6.61
C ILE A 194 -14.11 -14.34 6.73
N GLN A 195 -13.94 -15.33 5.84
CA GLN A 195 -12.74 -16.14 5.81
C GLN A 195 -11.47 -15.30 5.60
N ALA A 196 -11.49 -14.36 4.65
CA ALA A 196 -10.39 -13.45 4.41
C ALA A 196 -10.15 -12.48 5.60
N ILE A 197 -11.20 -12.02 6.28
CA ILE A 197 -11.09 -11.24 7.52
C ILE A 197 -10.38 -12.04 8.62
N ASN A 198 -10.71 -13.30 8.81
CA ASN A 198 -10.08 -14.14 9.82
C ASN A 198 -8.61 -14.52 9.47
N ALA A 199 -8.26 -14.49 8.19
CA ALA A 199 -6.88 -14.66 7.73
C ALA A 199 -6.02 -13.42 8.02
N LEU A 200 -6.59 -12.22 7.92
CA LEU A 200 -5.84 -10.96 7.93
C LEU A 200 -5.93 -10.18 9.25
N TYR A 201 -6.98 -10.40 10.06
CA TYR A 201 -7.22 -9.69 11.30
C TYR A 201 -7.40 -10.64 12.48
N CYS A 202 -6.97 -10.18 13.66
CA CYS A 202 -7.24 -10.83 14.93
C CYS A 202 -8.47 -10.17 15.59
N ILE A 203 -9.66 -10.66 15.22
CA ILE A 203 -10.96 -10.20 15.74
C ILE A 203 -11.67 -11.38 16.41
N ALA A 204 -12.40 -11.13 17.50
CA ALA A 204 -13.19 -12.15 18.16
C ALA A 204 -14.33 -12.61 17.23
N ASP A 205 -14.35 -13.91 16.89
CA ASP A 205 -15.27 -14.50 15.92
C ASP A 205 -16.74 -14.37 16.37
N VAL A 206 -17.64 -14.07 15.42
CA VAL A 206 -19.10 -14.06 15.66
C VAL A 206 -19.73 -15.41 15.28
N ALA A 207 -18.99 -16.33 14.64
CA ALA A 207 -19.53 -17.62 14.22
C ALA A 207 -19.93 -18.55 15.39
N LYS A 208 -19.63 -18.20 16.65
CA LYS A 208 -20.06 -18.94 17.86
C LYS A 208 -21.27 -18.35 18.59
N THR A 209 -22.24 -17.76 17.89
CA THR A 209 -23.61 -17.61 18.43
C THR A 209 -24.63 -18.43 17.64
N ARG A 210 -24.38 -19.74 17.53
CA ARG A 210 -25.45 -20.75 17.46
C ARG A 210 -24.99 -21.97 18.25
N GLY A 211 -25.44 -22.06 19.49
CA GLY A 211 -25.14 -23.17 20.38
C GLY A 211 -25.48 -22.81 21.82
N GLY A 212 -26.76 -22.83 22.17
CA GLY A 212 -27.17 -22.54 23.54
C GLY A 212 -28.68 -22.48 23.76
N LYS A 213 -29.32 -23.66 23.62
CA LYS A 213 -30.70 -24.04 24.00
C LYS A 213 -31.85 -23.43 23.21
#